data_AF-A0A0A9DPE7-F1
#
_entry.id   AF-A0A0A9DPE7-F1
#
_cell.length_a   1.000
_cell.length_b   1.000
_cell.length_c   1.000
_cell.angle_alpha   90.00
_cell.angle_beta   90.00
_cell.angle_gamma   90.00
#
_symmetry.space_group_name_H-M   'P 1'
#
loop_
_entity.id
_entity.type
_entity.pdbx_description
1 polymer ?
#
loop_
_entity_poly.entity_id
_entity_poly.type
_entity_poly.pdbx_seq_one_letter_code
_entity_poly.pdbx_strand_id
1 'polypeptide(L)'
;MAVPAHDSRDHEFAMKYELPIIKVVSPPNGNCDPAEAYADDGIVINSSNSSSGLDINGMLSRDAAMKVIEWVESNGFGRKKVNYKLRDWLFARQRYWGEPFPVIYLDDSDEMVPLSEYELPLTLPELDDFTPTGTGEPPLTKATNWVRTIDPLSGKPARRETSTMPQWAGSCW
;
A
#
# COMPACT_ATOMS: atom_id res chain seq x y z
N MET A 1 13.91 9.31 4.58
CA MET A 1 15.35 9.27 4.25
C MET A 1 15.47 9.38 2.75
N ALA A 2 16.38 10.20 2.26
CA ALA A 2 16.76 10.27 0.85
C ALA A 2 18.28 10.01 0.76
N VAL A 3 18.72 9.22 -0.21
CA VAL A 3 20.13 8.87 -0.42
C VAL A 3 20.50 9.16 -1.89
N PRO A 4 20.71 10.43 -2.26
CA PRO A 4 20.87 10.82 -3.67
C PRO A 4 22.05 10.18 -4.41
N ALA A 5 23.06 9.71 -3.68
CA ALA A 5 24.19 9.01 -4.28
C ALA A 5 23.83 7.58 -4.73
N HIS A 6 22.72 7.00 -4.25
CA HIS A 6 22.41 5.58 -4.37
C HIS A 6 20.94 5.24 -4.73
N ASP A 7 20.05 6.24 -4.85
CA ASP A 7 18.70 6.12 -5.41
C ASP A 7 18.54 7.15 -6.53
N SER A 8 18.14 6.70 -7.72
CA SER A 8 18.04 7.55 -8.91
C SER A 8 16.98 8.65 -8.78
N ARG A 9 15.86 8.40 -8.09
CA ARG A 9 14.80 9.39 -7.88
C ARG A 9 15.29 10.49 -6.93
N ASP A 10 16.00 10.08 -5.88
CA ASP A 10 16.61 11.01 -4.94
C ASP A 10 17.72 11.82 -5.61
N HIS A 11 18.47 11.22 -6.55
CA HIS A 11 19.52 11.86 -7.32
C HIS A 11 18.97 12.96 -8.22
N GLU A 12 17.95 12.67 -9.03
CA GLU A 12 17.29 13.64 -9.90
C GLU A 12 16.73 14.82 -9.09
N PHE A 13 16.12 14.52 -7.94
CA PHE A 13 15.61 15.54 -7.02
C PHE A 13 16.75 16.40 -6.48
N ALA A 14 17.84 15.80 -5.99
CA ALA A 14 18.97 16.53 -5.45
C ALA A 14 19.67 17.40 -6.49
N MET A 15 19.84 16.90 -7.72
CA MET A 15 20.42 17.66 -8.83
C MET A 15 19.55 18.87 -9.19
N LYS A 16 18.22 18.70 -9.24
CA LYS A 16 17.29 19.79 -9.56
C LYS A 16 17.31 20.92 -8.53
N TYR A 17 17.47 20.57 -7.25
CA TYR A 17 17.43 21.53 -6.13
C TYR A 17 18.79 21.82 -5.52
N GLU A 18 19.88 21.45 -6.21
CA GLU A 18 21.26 21.68 -5.79
C GLU A 18 21.56 21.20 -4.36
N LEU A 19 20.99 20.04 -3.98
CA LEU A 19 21.18 19.44 -2.67
C LEU A 19 22.46 18.61 -2.61
N PRO A 20 23.08 18.45 -1.41
CA PRO A 20 24.29 17.65 -1.27
C PRO A 20 24.11 16.18 -1.67
N ILE A 21 25.05 15.67 -2.47
CA ILE A 21 25.11 14.26 -2.89
C ILE A 21 26.38 13.65 -2.27
N ILE A 22 26.20 12.83 -1.24
CA ILE A 22 27.31 12.19 -0.50
C ILE A 22 27.33 10.70 -0.80
N LYS A 23 28.43 10.23 -1.40
CA LYS A 23 28.64 8.81 -1.68
C LYS A 23 29.07 8.06 -0.42
N VAL A 24 28.35 6.98 -0.12
CA VAL A 24 28.62 6.06 1.00
C VAL A 24 28.86 4.61 0.54
N VAL A 25 28.69 4.33 -0.76
CA VAL A 25 29.04 3.05 -1.38
C VAL A 25 29.85 3.32 -2.65
N SER A 26 30.94 2.57 -2.82
CA SER A 26 31.77 2.57 -4.03
C SER A 26 31.63 1.22 -4.75
N PRO A 27 31.61 1.18 -6.09
CA PRO A 27 31.73 -0.06 -6.83
C PRO A 27 33.05 -0.77 -6.50
N PRO A 28 33.10 -2.11 -6.55
CA PRO A 28 34.30 -2.88 -6.21
C PRO A 28 35.54 -2.56 -7.07
N ASN A 29 35.32 -2.10 -8.30
CA ASN A 29 36.37 -1.69 -9.24
C ASN A 29 36.84 -0.23 -9.03
N GLY A 30 36.25 0.50 -8.09
CA GLY A 30 36.58 1.89 -7.77
C GLY A 30 36.19 2.93 -8.83
N ASN A 31 35.60 2.51 -9.96
CA ASN A 31 35.22 3.42 -11.03
C ASN A 31 33.76 3.83 -10.87
N CYS A 32 33.52 5.05 -10.41
CA CYS A 32 32.18 5.56 -10.15
C CYS A 32 32.06 7.00 -10.66
N ASP A 33 31.21 7.22 -11.66
CA ASP A 33 30.95 8.57 -12.18
C ASP A 33 30.36 9.44 -11.06
N PRO A 34 30.98 10.58 -10.70
CA PRO A 34 30.45 11.52 -9.73
C PRO A 34 29.05 12.05 -10.07
N ALA A 35 28.69 12.09 -11.35
CA ALA A 35 27.45 12.63 -11.87
C ALA A 35 26.27 11.63 -11.86
N GLU A 36 26.50 10.38 -11.45
CA GLU A 36 25.47 9.34 -11.46
C GLU A 36 25.26 8.72 -10.08
N ALA A 37 24.02 8.28 -9.83
CA ALA A 37 23.67 7.48 -8.67
C ALA A 37 24.13 6.03 -8.85
N TYR A 38 24.84 5.49 -7.87
CA TYR A 38 25.28 4.10 -7.86
C TYR A 38 24.34 3.26 -6.97
N ALA A 39 23.43 2.51 -7.59
CA ALA A 39 22.39 1.74 -6.88
C ALA A 39 22.73 0.27 -6.63
N ASP A 40 23.89 -0.20 -7.10
CA ASP A 40 24.32 -1.59 -6.97
C ASP A 40 25.07 -1.88 -5.66
N ASP A 41 25.31 -3.16 -5.40
CA ASP A 41 26.13 -3.60 -4.28
C ASP A 41 27.60 -3.15 -4.45
N GLY A 42 28.26 -2.84 -3.34
CA GLY A 42 29.62 -2.32 -3.38
C GLY A 42 30.30 -2.33 -2.02
N ILE A 43 31.37 -1.56 -1.90
CA ILE A 43 32.14 -1.39 -0.66
C ILE A 43 31.69 -0.09 0.00
N VAL A 44 31.35 -0.17 1.29
CA VAL A 44 30.92 0.99 2.06
C VAL A 44 32.11 1.91 2.36
N ILE A 45 31.90 3.20 2.16
CA ILE A 45 32.85 4.30 2.39
C ILE A 45 32.16 5.43 3.16
N ASN A 46 32.92 6.37 3.72
CA ASN A 46 32.41 7.56 4.42
C ASN A 46 31.33 7.28 5.49
N SER A 47 31.35 6.09 6.10
CA SER A 47 30.31 5.56 6.99
C SER A 47 30.89 5.08 8.32
N SER A 48 31.75 5.90 8.90
CA SER A 48 32.30 5.72 10.25
C SER A 48 31.92 6.91 11.14
N ASN A 49 31.46 6.67 12.36
CA ASN A 49 31.12 7.72 13.30
C ASN A 49 31.61 7.39 14.72
N SER A 50 32.57 8.17 15.20
CA SER A 50 33.18 7.97 16.52
C SER A 50 32.23 8.26 17.69
N SER A 51 31.24 9.13 17.50
CA SER A 51 30.25 9.45 18.55
C SER A 51 29.22 8.35 18.72
N SER A 52 28.87 7.64 17.65
CA SER A 52 27.93 6.51 17.69
C SER A 52 28.61 5.15 17.88
N GLY A 53 29.93 5.09 17.72
CA GLY A 53 30.72 3.86 17.79
C GLY A 53 30.55 2.92 16.60
N LEU A 54 29.78 3.33 15.57
CA LEU A 54 29.53 2.52 14.39
C LEU A 54 30.57 2.82 13.31
N ASP A 55 31.32 1.78 12.93
CA ASP A 55 32.19 1.79 11.76
C ASP A 55 31.89 0.60 10.86
N ILE A 56 31.50 0.91 9.63
CA ILE A 56 31.17 -0.06 8.57
C ILE A 56 31.97 0.18 7.29
N ASN A 57 32.99 1.05 7.33
CA ASN A 57 33.85 1.27 6.17
C ASN A 57 34.58 -0.01 5.77
N GLY A 58 34.74 -0.22 4.45
CA GLY A 58 35.43 -1.38 3.90
C GLY A 58 34.60 -2.67 3.86
N MET A 59 33.41 -2.68 4.47
CA MET A 59 32.48 -3.82 4.40
C MET A 59 31.75 -3.84 3.05
N LEU A 60 31.34 -5.03 2.61
CA LEU A 60 30.37 -5.16 1.52
C LEU A 60 29.01 -4.59 1.97
N SER A 61 28.30 -3.90 1.07
CA SER A 61 27.01 -3.24 1.33
C SER A 61 26.00 -4.16 2.03
N ARG A 62 25.92 -5.43 1.63
CA ARG A 62 25.02 -6.42 2.23
C ARG A 62 25.37 -6.75 3.68
N ASP A 63 26.66 -6.94 3.97
CA ASP A 63 27.12 -7.26 5.32
C ASP A 63 27.00 -6.04 6.24
N ALA A 64 27.31 -4.85 5.70
CA ALA A 64 27.11 -3.59 6.38
C ALA A 64 25.64 -3.37 6.75
N ALA A 65 24.70 -3.67 5.84
CA ALA A 65 23.28 -3.54 6.12
C ALA A 65 22.84 -4.40 7.32
N MET A 66 23.34 -5.64 7.44
CA MET A 66 23.05 -6.49 8.59
C MET A 66 23.60 -5.90 9.90
N LYS A 67 24.86 -5.46 9.89
CA LYS A 67 25.51 -4.82 11.06
C LYS A 67 24.81 -3.52 11.48
N VAL A 68 24.35 -2.71 10.53
CA VAL A 68 23.58 -1.49 10.81
C VAL A 68 22.24 -1.82 11.44
N ILE A 69 21.53 -2.84 10.96
CA ILE A 69 20.25 -3.27 11.55
C ILE A 69 20.44 -3.67 13.02
N GLU A 70 21.44 -4.51 13.32
CA GLU A 70 21.77 -4.93 14.69
C GLU A 70 22.12 -3.74 15.60
N TRP A 71 22.91 -2.80 15.08
CA TRP A 71 23.30 -1.60 15.81
C TRP A 71 22.08 -0.69 16.09
N VAL A 72 21.20 -0.49 15.11
CA VAL A 72 19.97 0.31 15.24
C VAL A 72 19.02 -0.30 16.28
N GLU A 73 18.87 -1.62 16.28
CA GLU A 73 18.04 -2.34 17.26
C GLU A 73 18.61 -2.24 18.67
N SER A 74 19.91 -2.49 18.83
CA SER A 74 20.57 -2.48 20.13
C SER A 74 20.58 -1.09 20.79
N ASN A 75 20.54 -0.02 20.00
CA ASN A 75 20.51 1.37 20.48
C ASN A 75 19.10 1.97 20.53
N GLY A 76 18.05 1.21 20.17
CA GLY A 76 16.66 1.67 20.22
C GLY A 76 16.28 2.72 19.17
N PHE A 77 17.05 2.85 18.08
CA PHE A 77 16.77 3.78 16.98
C PHE A 77 15.81 3.21 15.93
N GLY A 78 15.45 1.93 16.02
CA GLY A 78 14.56 1.27 15.07
C GLY A 78 14.53 -0.23 15.24
N ARG A 79 13.90 -0.91 14.27
CA ARG A 79 13.80 -2.38 14.23
C ARG A 79 13.78 -2.89 12.80
N LYS A 80 14.22 -4.13 12.59
CA LYS A 80 14.11 -4.84 11.32
C LYS A 80 12.65 -5.01 10.94
N LYS A 81 12.33 -4.71 9.68
CA LYS A 81 11.00 -4.92 9.11
C LYS A 81 11.12 -5.50 7.70
N VAL A 82 10.45 -6.62 7.47
CA VAL A 82 10.26 -7.18 6.12
C VAL A 82 9.13 -6.42 5.43
N ASN A 83 9.35 -6.00 4.18
CA ASN A 83 8.34 -5.33 3.37
C ASN A 83 8.20 -6.04 2.02
N TYR A 84 6.98 -6.05 1.49
CA TYR A 84 6.67 -6.62 0.18
C TYR A 84 6.28 -5.51 -0.80
N LYS A 85 6.57 -5.73 -2.09
CA LYS A 85 5.99 -4.91 -3.17
C LYS A 85 4.50 -5.20 -3.37
N LEU A 86 4.04 -6.38 -2.95
CA LEU A 86 2.63 -6.74 -2.93
C LEU A 86 1.82 -5.70 -2.14
N ARG A 87 0.60 -5.45 -2.61
CA ARG A 87 -0.36 -4.55 -1.99
C ARG A 87 -1.63 -5.32 -1.70
N ASP A 88 -2.40 -4.80 -0.76
CA ASP A 88 -3.73 -5.33 -0.49
C ASP A 88 -4.57 -5.27 -1.76
N TRP A 89 -5.43 -6.27 -1.88
CA TRP A 89 -6.26 -6.40 -3.06
C TRP A 89 -7.44 -5.44 -2.96
N LEU A 90 -7.42 -4.37 -3.77
CA LEU A 90 -8.58 -3.52 -3.95
C LEU A 90 -9.72 -4.34 -4.59
N PHE A 91 -10.68 -4.74 -3.76
CA PHE A 91 -11.74 -5.66 -4.18
C PHE A 91 -12.97 -4.93 -4.72
N ALA A 92 -13.38 -3.81 -4.09
CA ALA A 92 -14.59 -3.08 -4.49
C ALA A 92 -14.51 -2.47 -5.91
N ARG A 93 -15.62 -2.53 -6.65
CA ARG A 93 -15.81 -1.90 -7.96
C ARG A 93 -17.08 -1.05 -7.97
N GLN A 94 -16.96 0.19 -8.44
CA GLN A 94 -18.10 1.10 -8.63
C GLN A 94 -18.78 0.80 -9.99
N ARG A 95 -19.25 -0.45 -10.16
CA ARG A 95 -19.88 -0.97 -11.37
C ARG A 95 -21.20 -1.64 -11.01
N TYR A 96 -22.10 -1.75 -11.98
CA TYR A 96 -23.34 -2.49 -11.82
C TYR A 96 -23.12 -4.01 -11.94
N TRP A 97 -22.39 -4.43 -12.98
CA TRP A 97 -22.27 -5.85 -13.33
C TRP A 97 -21.18 -6.56 -12.52
N GLY A 98 -21.56 -7.06 -11.35
CA GLY A 98 -20.75 -7.91 -10.48
C GLY A 98 -21.56 -8.38 -9.28
N GLU A 99 -21.00 -9.29 -8.50
CA GLU A 99 -21.64 -9.82 -7.30
C GLU A 99 -21.74 -8.73 -6.22
N PRO A 100 -22.93 -8.47 -5.64
CA PRO A 100 -23.06 -7.58 -4.50
C PRO A 100 -22.24 -8.05 -3.30
N PHE A 101 -21.60 -7.11 -2.57
CA PHE A 101 -21.00 -7.47 -1.29
C PHE A 101 -22.10 -7.81 -0.27
N PRO A 102 -21.99 -8.95 0.44
CA PRO A 102 -22.97 -9.35 1.44
C PRO A 102 -22.76 -8.62 2.77
N VAL A 103 -22.77 -7.28 2.72
CA VAL A 103 -22.64 -6.42 3.89
C VAL A 103 -23.66 -5.28 3.83
N ILE A 104 -24.07 -4.82 5.01
CA ILE A 104 -24.91 -3.65 5.22
C ILE A 104 -24.18 -2.66 6.15
N TYR A 105 -24.56 -1.39 6.05
CA TYR A 105 -24.11 -0.32 6.93
C TYR A 105 -25.30 0.16 7.75
N LEU A 106 -25.17 0.15 9.08
CA LEU A 106 -26.21 0.69 9.95
C LEU A 106 -26.31 2.22 9.76
N ASP A 107 -27.53 2.75 9.65
CA ASP A 107 -27.71 4.18 9.34
C ASP A 107 -27.38 5.10 10.53
N ASP A 108 -27.43 4.59 11.77
CA ASP A 108 -27.13 5.36 12.98
C ASP A 108 -25.63 5.42 13.32
N SER A 109 -24.87 4.36 13.04
CA SER A 109 -23.46 4.24 13.42
C SER A 109 -22.48 4.15 12.27
N ASP A 110 -22.94 3.91 11.04
CA ASP A 110 -22.11 3.55 9.88
C ASP A 110 -21.30 2.26 10.07
N GLU A 111 -21.68 1.43 11.04
CA GLU A 111 -21.03 0.14 11.28
C GLU A 111 -21.32 -0.84 10.14
N MET A 112 -20.26 -1.44 9.60
CA MET A 112 -20.36 -2.48 8.58
C MET A 112 -20.67 -3.84 9.23
N VAL A 113 -21.81 -4.41 8.87
CA VAL A 113 -22.28 -5.69 9.38
C VAL A 113 -22.41 -6.68 8.21
N PRO A 114 -21.83 -7.89 8.30
CA PRO A 114 -22.03 -8.92 7.28
C PRO A 114 -23.45 -9.48 7.34
N LEU A 115 -24.01 -9.81 6.18
CA LEU A 115 -25.22 -10.60 6.10
C LEU A 115 -24.98 -12.02 6.63
N SER A 116 -26.01 -12.63 7.20
CA SER A 116 -25.94 -14.03 7.61
C SER A 116 -25.96 -14.97 6.40
N GLU A 117 -25.42 -16.19 6.56
CA GLU A 117 -25.40 -17.19 5.48
C GLU A 117 -26.80 -17.52 4.94
N TYR A 118 -27.84 -17.46 5.78
CA TYR A 118 -29.23 -17.73 5.40
C TYR A 118 -29.85 -16.64 4.52
N GLU A 119 -29.25 -15.45 4.47
CA GLU A 119 -29.67 -14.35 3.61
C GLU A 119 -28.97 -14.38 2.25
N LEU A 120 -28.02 -15.30 2.06
CA LEU A 120 -27.34 -15.49 0.79
C LEU A 120 -28.16 -16.39 -0.15
N PRO A 121 -28.09 -16.16 -1.49
CA PRO A 121 -27.30 -15.12 -2.15
C PRO A 121 -27.98 -13.74 -2.06
N LEU A 122 -27.17 -12.70 -1.83
CA LEU A 122 -27.61 -11.34 -2.08
C LEU A 122 -27.68 -11.11 -3.59
N THR A 123 -28.88 -11.13 -4.14
CA THR A 123 -29.10 -10.99 -5.59
C THR A 123 -28.92 -9.55 -6.05
N LEU A 124 -28.26 -9.39 -7.20
CA LEU A 124 -28.10 -8.10 -7.89
C LEU A 124 -29.50 -7.61 -8.34
N PRO A 125 -29.93 -6.39 -7.99
CA PRO A 125 -31.23 -5.88 -8.39
C PRO A 125 -31.25 -5.55 -9.88
N GLU A 126 -32.39 -5.73 -10.53
CA GLU A 126 -32.56 -5.26 -11.91
C GLU A 126 -32.62 -3.72 -11.95
N LEU A 127 -31.85 -3.13 -12.88
CA LEU A 127 -31.84 -1.70 -13.15
C LEU A 127 -31.96 -1.45 -14.66
N ASP A 128 -32.92 -0.60 -15.05
CA ASP A 128 -33.06 -0.14 -16.43
C ASP A 128 -31.88 0.77 -16.85
N ASP A 129 -31.36 1.55 -15.90
CA ASP A 129 -30.26 2.49 -16.10
C ASP A 129 -29.04 2.18 -15.23
N PHE A 130 -28.13 1.40 -15.79
CA PHE A 130 -26.83 1.06 -15.19
C PHE A 130 -25.69 2.00 -15.59
N THR A 131 -25.99 3.15 -16.22
CA THR A 131 -24.96 4.14 -16.58
C THR A 131 -24.32 4.75 -15.32
N PRO A 132 -23.03 5.18 -15.38
CA PRO A 132 -22.40 5.88 -14.28
C PRO A 132 -23.21 7.10 -13.84
N THR A 133 -23.26 7.37 -12.54
CA THR A 133 -24.02 8.50 -11.98
C THR A 133 -23.41 9.86 -12.31
N GLY A 134 -22.15 9.91 -12.72
CA GLY A 134 -21.38 11.15 -12.92
C GLY A 134 -20.85 11.77 -11.61
N THR A 135 -21.28 11.29 -10.44
CA THR A 135 -20.85 11.74 -9.11
C THR A 135 -19.68 10.93 -8.54
N GLY A 136 -19.29 9.84 -9.21
CA GLY A 136 -18.33 8.86 -8.72
C GLY A 136 -18.97 7.74 -7.88
N GLU A 137 -20.26 7.85 -7.58
CA GLU A 137 -21.02 6.82 -6.88
C GLU A 137 -21.28 5.59 -7.77
N PRO A 138 -21.37 4.38 -7.17
CA PRO A 138 -21.74 3.18 -7.92
C PRO A 138 -23.13 3.27 -8.53
N PRO A 139 -23.38 2.68 -9.72
CA PRO A 139 -24.72 2.64 -10.32
C PRO A 139 -25.81 2.04 -9.41
N LEU A 140 -25.45 1.12 -8.50
CA LEU A 140 -26.40 0.51 -7.57
C LEU A 140 -27.04 1.49 -6.59
N THR A 141 -26.45 2.67 -6.38
CA THR A 141 -27.08 3.77 -5.60
C THR A 141 -28.44 4.20 -6.17
N LYS A 142 -28.67 4.01 -7.48
CA LYS A 142 -29.95 4.29 -8.14
C LYS A 142 -31.06 3.32 -7.69
N ALA A 143 -30.71 2.11 -7.25
CA ALA A 143 -31.65 1.10 -6.77
C ALA A 143 -32.11 1.39 -5.34
N THR A 144 -32.69 2.57 -5.07
CA THR A 144 -32.97 3.07 -3.71
C THR A 144 -33.76 2.09 -2.83
N ASN A 145 -34.72 1.37 -3.39
CA ASN A 145 -35.51 0.35 -2.68
C ASN A 145 -34.70 -0.90 -2.32
N TRP A 146 -33.70 -1.25 -3.13
CA TRP A 146 -32.77 -2.35 -2.83
C TRP A 146 -31.66 -1.88 -1.89
N VAL A 147 -31.17 -0.65 -2.03
CA VAL A 147 -30.13 -0.13 -1.14
C VAL A 147 -30.65 -0.01 0.29
N ARG A 148 -31.86 0.50 0.50
CA ARG A 148 -32.48 0.58 1.81
C ARG A 148 -32.89 -0.81 2.30
N THR A 149 -32.45 -1.15 3.50
CA THR A 149 -32.76 -2.43 4.15
C THR A 149 -32.86 -2.23 5.66
N ILE A 150 -33.02 -3.31 6.40
CA ILE A 150 -32.87 -3.35 7.85
C ILE A 150 -31.78 -4.36 8.20
N ASP A 151 -31.15 -4.17 9.36
CA ASP A 151 -30.39 -5.24 9.99
C ASP A 151 -31.37 -6.27 10.58
N PRO A 152 -31.34 -7.55 10.15
CA PRO A 152 -32.27 -8.57 10.65
C PRO A 152 -32.11 -8.86 12.15
N LEU A 153 -30.95 -8.57 12.75
CA LEU A 153 -30.70 -8.84 14.17
C LEU A 153 -31.24 -7.74 15.08
N SER A 154 -30.95 -6.47 14.78
CA SER A 154 -31.40 -5.34 15.60
C SER A 154 -32.72 -4.73 15.14
N GLY A 155 -33.16 -5.01 13.91
CA GLY A 155 -34.33 -4.37 13.28
C GLY A 155 -34.11 -2.91 12.89
N LYS A 156 -32.88 -2.40 13.03
CA LYS A 156 -32.55 -1.00 12.72
C LYS A 156 -32.48 -0.74 11.21
N PRO A 157 -32.77 0.49 10.75
CA PRO A 157 -32.51 0.90 9.37
C PRO A 157 -31.04 0.76 9.01
N ALA A 158 -30.81 0.25 7.81
CA ALA A 158 -29.48 0.03 7.26
C ALA A 158 -29.50 0.22 5.73
N ARG A 159 -28.30 0.25 5.15
CA ARG A 159 -28.13 0.31 3.69
C ARG A 159 -27.13 -0.72 3.19
N ARG A 160 -27.39 -1.34 2.04
CA ARG A 160 -26.47 -2.29 1.39
C ARG A 160 -25.24 -1.59 0.84
N GLU A 161 -24.09 -2.28 0.82
CA GLU A 161 -22.94 -1.86 0.01
C GLU A 161 -23.35 -1.77 -1.46
N THR A 162 -22.90 -0.71 -2.14
CA THR A 162 -23.31 -0.41 -3.53
C THR A 162 -22.20 -0.66 -4.54
N SER A 163 -20.99 -0.93 -4.07
CA SER A 163 -19.93 -1.52 -4.87
C SER A 163 -20.23 -3.00 -5.13
N THR A 164 -19.68 -3.52 -6.22
CA THR A 164 -19.70 -4.96 -6.52
C THR A 164 -18.30 -5.55 -6.42
N MET A 165 -18.23 -6.86 -6.28
CA MET A 165 -17.00 -7.62 -6.37
C MET A 165 -16.43 -7.55 -7.81
N PRO A 166 -15.12 -7.74 -8.01
CA PRO A 166 -14.53 -7.80 -9.34
C PRO A 166 -14.77 -9.18 -9.95
N GLN A 167 -14.72 -9.29 -11.27
CA GLN A 167 -14.91 -10.57 -11.99
C GLN A 167 -14.02 -11.72 -11.47
N TRP A 168 -12.82 -11.39 -10.97
CA TRP A 168 -11.91 -12.37 -10.40
C TRP A 168 -12.40 -13.02 -9.10
N ALA A 169 -13.37 -12.43 -8.39
CA ALA A 169 -14.00 -13.06 -7.23
C ALA A 169 -14.64 -14.42 -7.62
N GLY A 170 -15.29 -14.49 -8.78
CA GLY A 170 -15.88 -15.72 -9.29
C GLY A 170 -14.91 -16.70 -9.95
N SER A 171 -13.65 -16.32 -10.19
CA SER A 171 -12.66 -17.16 -10.90
C SER A 171 -11.47 -17.59 -10.04
N CYS A 172 -11.40 -17.19 -8.77
CA CYS A 172 -10.27 -17.46 -7.86
C CYS A 172 -10.64 -18.43 -6.74
N TRP A 173 -11.35 -19.51 -7.08
CA TRP A 173 -11.72 -20.60 -6.17
C TRP A 173 -11.23 -21.96 -6.70
#